data_AF-A0A3D1Q8I0-F1
#
_entry.id   AF-A0A3D1Q8I0-F1
#
_cell.length_a   1.000
_cell.length_b   1.000
_cell.length_c   1.000
_cell.angle_alpha   90.00
_cell.angle_beta   90.00
_cell.angle_gamma   90.00
#
_symmetry.space_group_name_H-M   'P 1'
#
loop_
_entity.id
_entity.type
_entity.pdbx_description
1 polymer ?
#
loop_
_entity_poly.entity_id
_entity_poly.type
_entity_poly.pdbx_seq_one_letter_code
_entity_poly.pdbx_strand_id
1 'polypeptide(L)' 'AFDTFNMSIGEGNNDYTVLQLANFAAAVANGGLRMQPYVVDRISAPDGRVIQQFSPRVAHEAAVSSQTLAQTKQAMLAV' A
#
# COMPACT_ATOMS: atom_id res chain seq x y z
N ALA A 1 13.63 22.74 -11.26
CA ALA A 1 14.11 22.38 -9.91
C ALA A 1 12.93 21.75 -9.17
N PHE A 2 13.15 20.68 -8.41
CA PHE A 2 12.07 20.11 -7.59
C PHE A 2 11.82 20.99 -6.37
N ASP A 3 10.56 21.27 -6.08
CA ASP A 3 10.14 21.98 -4.88
C ASP A 3 9.96 20.98 -3.72
N THR A 4 11.09 20.54 -3.18
CA THR A 4 11.13 19.47 -2.17
C THR A 4 10.47 19.86 -0.85
N PHE A 5 10.40 21.17 -0.55
CA PHE A 5 9.72 21.68 0.63
C PHE A 5 8.23 21.39 0.56
N ASN A 6 7.55 21.83 -0.51
CA ASN A 6 6.13 21.59 -0.70
C ASN A 6 5.81 20.09 -0.85
N MET A 7 6.68 19.34 -1.54
CA MET A 7 6.50 17.89 -1.71
C MET A 7 6.49 17.12 -0.38
N SER A 8 7.24 17.59 0.63
CA SER A 8 7.31 16.91 1.93
C SER A 8 6.00 16.93 2.73
N ILE A 9 5.09 17.85 2.41
CA ILE A 9 3.81 18.04 3.10
C ILE A 9 2.59 17.66 2.25
N GLY A 10 2.81 17.04 1.09
CA GLY A 10 1.71 16.61 0.21
C GLY A 10 1.33 17.60 -0.89
N GLU A 11 2.04 18.73 -1.01
CA GLU A 11 1.78 19.79 -2.01
C GLU A 11 2.76 19.74 -3.18
N GLY A 12 2.48 20.53 -4.23
CA GLY A 12 3.34 20.60 -5.43
C GLY A 12 3.22 19.36 -6.30
N ASN A 13 4.36 18.75 -6.67
CA ASN A 13 4.39 17.59 -7.58
C ASN A 13 3.99 16.26 -6.89
N ASN A 14 2.88 16.25 -6.17
CA ASN A 14 2.32 15.12 -5.43
C ASN A 14 0.98 14.68 -6.03
N ASP A 15 1.00 14.28 -7.30
CA ASP A 15 -0.19 13.79 -7.99
C ASP A 15 -0.37 12.29 -7.77
N TYR A 16 -1.24 11.92 -6.83
CA TYR A 16 -1.54 10.52 -6.50
C TYR A 16 -3.02 10.20 -6.70
N THR A 17 -3.28 9.00 -7.20
CA THR A 17 -4.63 8.41 -7.19
C THR A 17 -5.02 7.96 -5.78
N VAL A 18 -6.33 7.92 -5.50
CA VAL A 18 -6.85 7.38 -4.24
C VAL A 18 -6.37 5.96 -3.97
N LEU A 19 -6.24 5.13 -5.01
CA LEU A 19 -5.73 3.76 -4.88
C LEU A 19 -4.25 3.72 -4.45
N GLN A 20 -3.42 4.66 -4.93
CA GLN A 20 -2.03 4.78 -4.48
C GLN A 20 -1.94 5.20 -3.02
N LEU A 21 -2.77 6.16 -2.58
CA LEU A 21 -2.81 6.59 -1.17
C LEU A 21 -3.33 5.49 -0.23
N ALA A 22 -4.36 4.76 -0.64
CA ALA A 22 -4.85 3.61 0.12
C ALA A 22 -3.77 2.51 0.25
N ASN A 23 -3.04 2.22 -0.84
CA ASN A 23 -1.95 1.24 -0.80
C ASN A 23 -0.75 1.74 0.02
N PHE A 24 -0.48 3.04 0.06
CA PHE A 24 0.53 3.65 0.93
C PHE A 24 0.18 3.42 2.42
N ALA A 25 -1.05 3.76 2.84
CA ALA A 25 -1.48 3.53 4.21
C ALA A 25 -1.45 2.03 4.58
N ALA A 26 -1.88 1.16 3.66
CA ALA A 26 -1.81 -0.28 3.83
C ALA A 26 -0.36 -0.79 4.00
N ALA A 27 0.61 -0.24 3.27
CA ALA A 27 2.02 -0.60 3.40
C ALA A 27 2.57 -0.25 4.80
N VAL A 28 2.23 0.93 5.34
CA VAL A 28 2.60 1.30 6.72
C VAL A 28 1.96 0.35 7.74
N ALA A 29 0.67 0.02 7.55
CA ALA A 29 -0.05 -0.90 8.43
C ALA A 29 0.53 -2.33 8.39
N ASN A 30 1.00 -2.76 7.23
CA ASN A 30 1.55 -4.08 6.91
C ASN A 30 3.08 -4.15 7.07
N GLY A 31 3.65 -3.39 8.00
CA GLY A 31 5.07 -3.51 8.37
C GLY A 31 6.05 -3.13 7.25
N GLY A 32 5.64 -2.28 6.30
CA GLY A 32 6.46 -1.85 5.17
C GLY A 32 6.29 -2.68 3.90
N LEU A 33 5.51 -3.77 3.94
CA LEU A 33 5.23 -4.60 2.77
C LEU A 33 4.07 -4.01 1.96
N ARG A 34 4.40 -3.35 0.84
CA ARG A 34 3.41 -2.87 -0.12
C ARG A 34 2.94 -4.03 -0.99
N MET A 35 1.68 -4.39 -0.84
CA MET A 35 1.05 -5.45 -1.63
C MET A 35 0.66 -4.92 -3.02
N GLN A 36 0.61 -5.82 -4.00
CA GLN A 36 -0.05 -5.55 -5.27
C GLN A 36 -1.57 -5.59 -5.05
N PRO A 37 -2.31 -4.48 -5.25
CA PRO A 37 -3.76 -4.50 -5.15
C PRO A 37 -4.36 -5.42 -6.21
N TYR A 38 -5.36 -6.20 -5.83
CA TYR A 38 -6.09 -7.09 -6.73
C TYR A 38 -7.56 -7.14 -6.27
N VAL A 39 -8.49 -7.27 -7.23
CA VAL A 39 -9.94 -7.24 -6.95
C VAL A 39 -10.62 -8.59 -7.17
N VAL A 40 -9.97 -9.51 -7.87
CA VAL A 40 -10.51 -10.84 -8.19
C VAL A 40 -9.97 -11.84 -7.18
N ASP A 41 -10.83 -12.45 -6.35
CA ASP A 41 -10.45 -13.54 -5.45
C ASP A 41 -10.21 -14.84 -6.23
N ARG A 42 -11.18 -15.24 -7.05
CA ARG A 42 -11.12 -16.48 -7.85
C ARG A 42 -11.95 -16.40 -9.12
N ILE A 43 -11.64 -17.27 -10.07
CA ILE A 43 -12.47 -17.57 -11.24
C ILE A 43 -13.02 -18.98 -11.06
N SER A 44 -14.33 -19.15 -11.24
CA SER A 44 -15.02 -20.44 -11.10
C SER A 44 -15.86 -20.76 -12.34
N ALA A 45 -15.99 -22.05 -12.63
CA ALA A 45 -16.90 -22.56 -13.64
C ALA A 45 -18.34 -22.64 -13.10
N PRO A 46 -19.37 -22.72 -13.97
CA PRO A 46 -20.77 -22.84 -13.54
C PRO A 46 -21.06 -24.07 -12.68
N ASP A 47 -20.22 -25.11 -12.77
CA ASP A 47 -20.27 -26.32 -11.94
C ASP A 47 -19.66 -26.15 -10.54
N GLY A 48 -19.16 -24.96 -10.21
CA GLY A 48 -18.53 -24.64 -8.92
C GLY A 48 -17.04 -24.94 -8.84
N ARG A 49 -16.42 -25.52 -9.88
CA ARG A 49 -14.98 -25.80 -9.89
C ARG A 49 -14.17 -24.50 -9.97
N VAL A 50 -13.18 -24.37 -9.09
CA VAL A 50 -12.23 -23.24 -9.14
C VAL A 50 -11.28 -23.43 -10.31
N ILE A 51 -11.31 -22.49 -11.26
CA ILE A 51 -10.39 -22.45 -12.42
C ILE A 51 -9.08 -21.79 -11.99
N GLN A 52 -9.16 -20.71 -11.21
CA GLN A 52 -8.00 -19.96 -10.74
C GLN A 52 -8.30 -19.31 -9.40
N GLN A 53 -7.38 -19.42 -8.46
CA GLN A 53 -7.37 -18.69 -7.20
C GLN A 53 -6.27 -17.64 -7.25
N PHE A 54 -6.58 -16.41 -6.85
CA PHE A 54 -5.61 -15.34 -6.71
C PHE A 54 -5.24 -15.18 -5.23
N SER A 55 -3.99 -14.82 -4.98
CA SER A 55 -3.46 -14.62 -3.63
C SER A 55 -2.69 -13.29 -3.56
N PRO A 56 -2.56 -12.69 -2.37
CA PRO A 56 -1.77 -11.49 -2.19
C PRO A 56 -0.33 -11.69 -2.66
N ARG A 57 0.25 -10.65 -3.28
CA ARG A 57 1.65 -10.63 -3.72
C ARG A 57 2.34 -9.38 -3.19
N VAL A 58 3.55 -9.54 -2.64
CA VAL A 58 4.39 -8.41 -2.26
C VAL A 58 4.92 -7.75 -3.53
N ALA A 59 4.61 -6.47 -3.72
CA ALA A 59 5.12 -5.67 -4.82
C ALA A 59 6.43 -4.98 -4.45
N HIS A 60 6.59 -4.59 -3.19
CA HIS A 60 7.79 -3.94 -2.68
C HIS A 60 7.87 -4.03 -1.15
N GLU A 61 9.09 -4.04 -0.62
CA GLU A 61 9.38 -3.87 0.80
C GLU A 61 10.08 -2.53 1.00
N ALA A 62 9.50 -1.67 1.83
CA ALA A 62 10.04 -0.35 2.10
C ALA A 62 11.42 -0.45 2.78
N ALA A 63 12.40 0.31 2.31
CA ALA A 63 13.73 0.40 2.91
C ALA A 63 13.71 1.29 4.17
N VAL A 64 12.93 0.89 5.18
CA VAL A 64 12.73 1.61 6.45
C VAL A 64 12.84 0.59 7.59
N SER A 65 13.46 0.99 8.71
CA SER A 65 13.59 0.08 9.86
C SER A 65 12.21 -0.26 10.46
N SER A 66 12.09 -1.46 11.01
CA SER A 66 10.87 -1.91 11.71
C SER A 66 10.52 -0.99 12.90
N GLN A 67 11.53 -0.45 13.60
CA GLN A 67 11.34 0.50 14.69
C GLN A 67 10.73 1.82 14.19
N THR A 68 11.24 2.38 13.09
CA THR A 68 10.70 3.61 12.49
C THR A 68 9.26 3.40 12.02
N LEU A 69 8.98 2.27 11.34
CA LEU A 69 7.61 1.95 10.90
C LEU A 69 6.64 1.79 12.08
N ALA A 70 7.08 1.16 13.17
CA ALA A 70 6.28 1.05 14.39
C ALA A 70 5.97 2.42 15.00
N GLN A 71 6.95 3.32 15.07
CA GLN A 71 6.75 4.69 15.57
C GLN A 71 5.80 5.49 14.69
N THR A 72 5.96 5.43 13.36
CA THR A 72 5.05 6.08 12.41
C THR A 72 3.61 5.56 12.58
N LYS A 73 3.43 4.24 12.69
CA LYS A 73 2.10 3.64 12.91
C LYS A 73 1.46 4.10 14.21
N GLN A 74 2.23 4.23 15.29
CA GLN A 74 1.74 4.77 16.56
C GLN A 74 1.36 6.26 16.45
N ALA A 75 2.16 7.07 15.76
CA ALA A 75 1.86 8.47 15.54
C ALA A 75 0.56 8.65 14.73
N MET A 76 0.32 7.83 13.71
CA MET A 76 -0.92 7.85 12.93
C MET A 76 -2.15 7.46 13.75
N LEU A 77 -2.01 6.58 14.75
CA LEU A 77 -3.11 6.19 15.64
C LEU A 77 -3.52 7.31 16.62
N ALA A 78 -2.60 8.23 16.92
CA ALA A 78 -2.81 9.31 17.88
C ALA A 78 -3.53 10.54 17.31
N VAL A 79 -3.86 10.53 16.02
CA VAL A 79 -4.63 11.57 15.29
C VAL A 79 -6.09 11.14 15.19
#